data_AF-A0A9D0L7G2-F1
#
_entry.id   AF-A0A9D0L7G2-F1
#
_cell.length_a   1.000
_cell.length_b   1.000
_cell.length_c   1.000
_cell.angle_alpha   90.00
_cell.angle_beta   90.00
_cell.angle_gamma   90.00
#
_symmetry.space_group_name_H-M   'P 1'
#
loop_
_entity.id
_entity.type
_entity.pdbx_description
1 polymer ?
#
loop_
_entity_poly.entity_id
_entity_poly.type
_entity_poly.pdbx_seq_one_letter_code
_entity_poly.pdbx_strand_id
1 'polypeptide(L)'
;MVTTITPLARCCACEDWSEAEVLARHDLEAFQQRDAQPLAHARAVLTLANVLIDAQRPEEATALLFEARRRYRPFFDDDGCVAEYQLAVAKHAAASERSSEAEAALDLALEKAAGDPRNRLVYARALRFRAHLSILRWEPDDAVPLLLRALQQVEGNDGPGVLLRLQFLFSLAEVYVGIDDPKRARAAVAEAVALLNGPLATEKAIVAQGRSRAAYTEAIIDSLEANHG
;
A
#
# COMPACT_ATOMS: atom_id res chain seq x y z
N MET A 1 8.37 -14.12 -17.72
CA MET A 1 9.33 -13.96 -16.61
C MET A 1 8.50 -13.87 -15.35
N VAL A 2 8.52 -14.87 -14.46
CA VAL A 2 7.76 -14.79 -13.20
C VAL A 2 8.49 -13.79 -12.31
N THR A 3 7.99 -12.56 -12.22
CA THR A 3 8.46 -11.57 -11.24
C THR A 3 8.13 -12.10 -9.85
N THR A 4 9.13 -12.67 -9.19
CA THR A 4 9.03 -13.21 -7.83
C THR A 4 8.66 -12.09 -6.86
N ILE A 5 7.63 -12.33 -6.05
CA ILE A 5 7.32 -11.50 -4.89
C ILE A 5 8.52 -11.53 -3.94
N THR A 6 9.06 -10.37 -3.59
CA THR A 6 10.21 -10.30 -2.68
C THR A 6 9.77 -10.67 -1.26
N PRO A 7 10.66 -11.24 -0.42
CA PRO A 7 10.36 -11.49 0.99
C PRO A 7 9.82 -10.25 1.71
N LEU A 8 10.43 -9.08 1.46
CA LEU A 8 9.96 -7.83 2.03
C LEU A 8 8.54 -7.48 1.58
N ALA A 9 8.22 -7.61 0.29
CA ALA A 9 6.87 -7.36 -0.21
C ALA A 9 5.85 -8.33 0.39
N ARG A 10 6.25 -9.58 0.67
CA ARG A 10 5.42 -10.56 1.39
C ARG A 10 5.13 -10.10 2.82
N CYS A 11 6.16 -9.74 3.60
CA CYS A 11 5.97 -9.30 4.98
C CYS A 11 5.10 -8.05 5.06
N CYS A 12 5.31 -7.06 4.16
CA CYS A 12 4.45 -5.88 4.10
C CYS A 12 3.01 -6.21 3.68
N ALA A 13 2.79 -7.18 2.78
CA ALA A 13 1.46 -7.63 2.42
C ALA A 13 0.76 -8.36 3.57
N CYS A 14 1.55 -9.01 4.42
CA CYS A 14 1.10 -9.69 5.61
C CYS A 14 1.06 -8.81 6.87
N GLU A 15 1.40 -7.53 6.77
CA GLU A 15 1.51 -6.64 7.93
C GLU A 15 2.43 -7.20 9.03
N ASP A 16 3.38 -8.08 8.67
CA ASP A 16 4.43 -8.57 9.57
C ASP A 16 5.56 -7.54 9.59
N TRP A 17 5.32 -6.47 10.34
CA TRP A 17 6.20 -5.31 10.36
C TRP A 17 7.54 -5.60 11.04
N SER A 18 7.59 -6.58 11.96
CA SER A 18 8.83 -7.00 12.59
C SER A 18 9.76 -7.69 11.59
N GLU A 19 9.27 -8.66 10.82
CA GLU A 19 10.07 -9.31 9.78
C GLU A 19 10.36 -8.34 8.61
N ALA A 20 9.39 -7.51 8.23
CA ALA A 20 9.59 -6.50 7.19
C ALA A 20 10.72 -5.51 7.56
N GLU A 21 10.81 -5.09 8.83
CA GLU A 21 11.88 -4.20 9.28
C GLU A 21 13.25 -4.86 9.16
N VAL A 22 13.37 -6.11 9.64
CA VAL A 22 14.63 -6.87 9.55
C VAL A 22 15.09 -6.99 8.09
N LEU A 23 14.17 -7.33 7.18
CA LEU A 23 14.47 -7.44 5.76
C LEU A 23 14.84 -6.10 5.12
N ALA A 24 14.11 -5.02 5.45
CA ALA A 24 14.40 -3.69 4.92
C ALA A 24 15.75 -3.15 5.40
N ARG A 25 16.14 -3.44 6.66
CA ARG A 25 17.48 -3.09 7.19
C ARG A 25 18.58 -3.88 6.49
N HIS A 26 18.39 -5.19 6.32
CA HIS A 26 19.34 -6.03 5.60
C HIS A 26 19.54 -5.57 4.15
N ASP A 27 18.46 -5.23 3.44
CA ASP A 27 18.54 -4.69 2.08
C ASP A 27 19.32 -3.37 2.04
N LEU A 28 19.05 -2.46 2.99
CA LEU A 28 19.78 -1.20 3.10
C LEU A 28 21.28 -1.40 3.36
N GLU A 29 21.65 -2.31 4.26
CA GLU A 29 23.04 -2.67 4.53
C GLU A 29 23.73 -3.25 3.30
N ALA A 30 23.04 -4.12 2.55
CA ALA A 30 23.57 -4.69 1.31
C ALA A 30 23.87 -3.60 0.25
N PHE A 31 23.03 -2.57 0.15
CA PHE A 31 23.25 -1.42 -0.74
C PHE A 31 24.31 -0.44 -0.24
N GLN A 32 24.69 -0.49 1.04
CA GLN A 32 25.83 0.29 1.56
C GLN A 32 27.17 -0.39 1.25
N GLN A 33 27.21 -1.72 1.24
CA GLN A 33 28.43 -2.51 1.06
C GLN A 33 28.80 -2.76 -0.40
N ARG A 34 27.79 -2.84 -1.27
CA ARG A 34 27.96 -2.94 -2.72
C ARG A 34 27.84 -1.53 -3.24
N ASP A 35 28.72 -1.07 -4.11
CA ASP A 35 28.67 0.25 -4.76
C ASP A 35 27.36 0.40 -5.58
N ALA A 36 26.25 0.55 -4.86
CA ALA A 36 24.92 0.39 -5.36
C ALA A 36 24.55 1.64 -6.14
N GLN A 37 23.71 1.44 -7.17
CA GLN A 37 23.17 2.57 -7.89
C GLN A 37 22.54 3.57 -6.88
N PRO A 38 22.88 4.87 -6.93
CA PRO A 38 22.49 5.80 -5.88
C PRO A 38 20.97 5.89 -5.67
N LEU A 39 20.17 5.69 -6.72
CA LEU A 39 18.70 5.62 -6.64
C LEU A 39 18.21 4.37 -5.89
N ALA A 40 18.84 3.20 -6.10
CA ALA A 40 18.47 1.98 -5.40
C ALA A 40 18.69 2.10 -3.89
N HIS A 41 19.80 2.72 -3.50
CA HIS A 41 20.08 3.04 -2.11
C HIS A 41 19.04 4.04 -1.55
N ALA A 42 18.71 5.10 -2.31
CA ALA A 42 17.67 6.06 -1.90
C ALA A 42 16.31 5.37 -1.65
N ARG A 43 15.92 4.45 -2.55
CA ARG A 43 14.71 3.61 -2.43
C ARG A 43 14.74 2.68 -1.23
N ALA A 44 15.89 2.07 -0.90
CA ALA A 44 16.01 1.22 0.28
C ALA A 44 15.80 2.02 1.58
N VAL A 45 16.38 3.23 1.69
CA VAL A 45 16.14 4.13 2.84
C VAL A 45 14.66 4.49 2.95
N LEU A 46 14.03 4.87 1.83
CA LEU A 46 12.61 5.23 1.79
C LEU A 46 11.70 4.02 2.13
N THR A 47 12.12 2.81 1.78
CA THR A 47 11.38 1.59 2.07
C THR A 47 11.40 1.29 3.57
N LEU A 48 12.57 1.36 4.22
CA LEU A 48 12.66 1.23 5.67
C LEU A 48 11.84 2.30 6.40
N ALA A 49 11.88 3.56 5.92
CA ALA A 49 11.03 4.61 6.46
C ALA A 49 9.54 4.26 6.39
N ASN A 50 9.06 3.76 5.23
CA ASN A 50 7.68 3.32 5.08
C ASN A 50 7.31 2.16 5.99
N VAL A 51 8.20 1.16 6.15
CA VAL A 51 7.96 0.04 7.07
C VAL A 51 7.78 0.55 8.51
N LEU A 52 8.62 1.48 8.97
CA LEU A 52 8.48 2.06 10.31
C LEU A 52 7.20 2.90 10.47
N ILE A 53 6.79 3.64 9.43
CA ILE A 53 5.52 4.38 9.44
C ILE A 53 4.34 3.41 9.55
N ASP A 54 4.32 2.34 8.74
CA ASP A 54 3.24 1.35 8.76
C ASP A 54 3.21 0.55 10.08
N ALA A 55 4.38 0.35 10.70
CA ALA A 55 4.55 -0.21 12.03
C ALA A 55 4.15 0.74 13.19
N GLN A 56 3.56 1.90 12.90
CA GLN A 56 3.15 2.91 13.89
C GLN A 56 4.31 3.49 14.71
N ARG A 57 5.50 3.63 14.09
CA ARG A 57 6.70 4.25 14.67
C ARG A 57 7.20 5.42 13.81
N PRO A 58 6.36 6.44 13.55
CA PRO A 58 6.71 7.54 12.64
C PRO A 58 7.86 8.43 13.14
N GLU A 59 8.13 8.46 14.45
CA GLU A 59 9.25 9.20 15.03
C GLU A 59 10.58 8.63 14.54
N GLU A 60 10.71 7.31 14.54
CA GLU A 60 11.91 6.61 14.08
C GLU A 60 12.11 6.72 12.55
N ALA A 61 11.02 6.87 11.80
CA ALA A 61 11.08 7.10 10.36
C ALA A 61 11.58 8.51 9.99
N THR A 62 11.54 9.48 10.92
CA THR A 62 11.84 10.89 10.64
C THR A 62 13.27 11.09 10.11
N ALA A 63 14.27 10.51 10.78
CA ALA A 63 15.66 10.61 10.36
C ALA A 63 15.89 9.96 8.98
N LEU A 64 15.22 8.84 8.72
CA LEU A 64 15.29 8.14 7.44
C LEU A 64 14.63 8.94 6.32
N LEU A 65 13.52 9.64 6.57
CA LEU A 65 12.91 10.52 5.57
C LEU A 65 13.79 11.71 5.20
N PHE A 66 14.50 12.29 6.17
CA PHE A 66 15.51 13.33 5.89
C PHE A 66 16.67 12.78 5.06
N GLU A 67 17.16 11.59 5.39
CA GLU A 67 18.20 10.92 4.61
C GLU A 67 17.72 10.59 3.19
N ALA A 68 16.52 10.03 3.07
CA ALA A 68 15.91 9.69 1.79
C ALA A 68 15.79 10.94 0.92
N ARG A 69 15.32 12.07 1.46
CA ARG A 69 15.24 13.36 0.74
C ARG A 69 16.60 13.77 0.17
N ARG A 70 17.65 13.71 0.99
CA ARG A 70 19.02 14.08 0.58
C ARG A 70 19.50 13.21 -0.57
N ARG A 71 19.20 11.91 -0.55
CA ARG A 71 19.59 10.93 -1.58
C ARG A 71 18.73 10.97 -2.82
N TYR A 72 17.45 11.31 -2.69
CA TYR A 72 16.50 11.44 -3.80
C TYR A 72 16.66 12.76 -4.57
N ARG A 73 17.19 13.81 -3.93
CA ARG A 73 17.35 15.14 -4.53
C ARG A 73 17.98 15.14 -5.93
N PRO A 74 18.99 14.32 -6.27
CA PRO A 74 19.54 14.24 -7.63
C PRO A 74 18.59 13.65 -8.68
N PHE A 75 17.47 13.05 -8.28
CA PHE A 75 16.49 12.36 -9.11
C PHE A 75 15.13 13.07 -9.15
N PHE A 76 15.05 14.32 -8.69
CA PHE A 76 13.79 15.07 -8.67
C PHE A 76 13.40 15.68 -10.02
N ASP A 77 14.18 15.41 -11.05
CA ASP A 77 13.79 15.54 -12.45
C ASP A 77 12.88 14.39 -12.92
N ASP A 78 12.87 13.26 -12.21
CA ASP A 78 11.95 12.14 -12.43
C ASP A 78 10.71 12.30 -11.53
N ASP A 79 9.55 12.54 -12.15
CA ASP A 79 8.29 12.74 -11.45
C ASP A 79 7.87 11.49 -10.62
N GLY A 80 8.27 10.28 -11.04
CA GLY A 80 8.02 9.06 -10.28
C GLY A 80 8.79 9.04 -8.96
N CYS A 81 10.04 9.48 -8.99
CA CYS A 81 10.88 9.62 -7.79
C CYS A 81 10.31 10.68 -6.83
N VAL A 82 9.79 11.79 -7.36
CA VAL A 82 9.09 12.80 -6.55
C VAL A 82 7.84 12.19 -5.91
N ALA A 83 7.03 11.46 -6.69
CA ALA A 83 5.80 10.86 -6.20
C ALA A 83 6.03 9.79 -5.12
N GLU A 84 7.04 8.92 -5.29
CA GLU A 84 7.42 7.91 -4.28
C GLU A 84 7.78 8.57 -2.95
N TYR A 85 8.61 9.62 -3.00
CA TYR A 85 9.03 10.34 -1.80
C TYR A 85 7.85 11.07 -1.14
N GLN A 86 7.05 11.80 -1.92
CA GLN A 86 5.93 12.58 -1.40
C GLN A 86 4.83 11.69 -0.80
N LEU A 87 4.60 10.50 -1.35
CA LEU A 87 3.69 9.53 -0.73
C LEU A 87 4.17 9.11 0.67
N ALA A 88 5.48 8.88 0.86
CA ALA A 88 6.02 8.56 2.18
C ALA A 88 5.91 9.74 3.17
N VAL A 89 6.13 10.97 2.69
CA VAL A 89 5.91 12.20 3.49
C VAL A 89 4.45 12.32 3.89
N ALA A 90 3.51 12.06 2.98
CA ALA A 90 2.09 12.11 3.27
C ALA A 90 1.69 11.11 4.37
N LYS A 91 2.17 9.87 4.28
CA LYS A 91 1.94 8.83 5.29
C LYS A 91 2.52 9.21 6.65
N HIS A 92 3.75 9.72 6.67
CA HIS A 92 4.40 10.19 7.89
C HIS A 92 3.66 11.37 8.53
N ALA A 93 3.26 12.36 7.72
CA ALA A 93 2.49 13.49 8.20
C ALA A 93 1.15 13.06 8.79
N ALA A 94 0.44 12.13 8.16
CA ALA A 94 -0.80 11.58 8.71
C ALA A 94 -0.58 10.83 10.03
N ALA A 95 0.44 9.98 10.09
CA ALA A 95 0.80 9.24 11.32
C ALA A 95 1.26 10.17 12.46
N SER A 96 1.77 11.36 12.13
CA SER A 96 2.12 12.41 13.10
C SER A 96 1.01 13.47 13.27
N GLU A 97 -0.23 13.16 12.90
CA GLU A 97 -1.41 14.04 13.06
C GLU A 97 -1.33 15.41 12.34
N ARG A 98 -0.43 15.57 11.38
CA ARG A 98 -0.25 16.78 10.57
C ARG A 98 -1.09 16.72 9.29
N SER A 99 -2.41 16.77 9.46
CA SER A 99 -3.40 16.54 8.39
C SER A 99 -3.20 17.41 7.15
N SER A 100 -2.99 18.73 7.30
CA SER A 100 -2.82 19.63 6.15
C SER A 100 -1.56 19.35 5.33
N GLU A 101 -0.48 18.92 6.00
CA GLU A 101 0.77 18.53 5.33
C GLU A 101 0.63 17.19 4.63
N ALA A 102 -0.10 16.25 5.25
CA ALA A 102 -0.40 14.96 4.64
C ALA A 102 -1.17 15.13 3.33
N GLU A 103 -2.19 15.99 3.31
CA GLU A 103 -2.97 16.27 2.11
C GLU A 103 -2.13 16.94 1.01
N ALA A 104 -1.37 17.99 1.35
CA ALA A 104 -0.53 18.69 0.39
C ALA A 104 0.53 17.76 -0.25
N ALA A 105 1.17 16.91 0.57
CA ALA A 105 2.14 15.93 0.08
C ALA A 105 1.46 14.86 -0.81
N LEU A 106 0.26 14.42 -0.43
CA LEU A 106 -0.49 13.43 -1.20
C LEU A 106 -1.00 13.97 -2.54
N ASP A 107 -1.48 15.22 -2.57
CA ASP A 107 -1.87 15.90 -3.82
C ASP A 107 -0.69 15.96 -4.78
N LEU A 108 0.49 16.36 -4.29
CA LEU A 108 1.71 16.40 -5.10
C LEU A 108 2.14 15.00 -5.58
N ALA A 109 2.01 13.97 -4.73
CA ALA A 109 2.31 12.60 -5.13
C ALA A 109 1.38 12.10 -6.24
N LEU A 110 0.08 12.41 -6.15
CA LEU A 110 -0.92 12.07 -7.16
C LEU A 110 -0.67 12.83 -8.47
N GLU A 111 -0.39 14.12 -8.40
CA GLU A 111 -0.06 14.95 -9.57
C GLU A 111 1.15 14.37 -10.32
N LYS A 112 2.21 14.05 -9.58
CA LYS A 112 3.49 13.60 -10.15
C LYS A 112 3.44 12.17 -10.68
N ALA A 113 2.62 11.30 -10.08
CA ALA A 113 2.45 9.95 -10.59
C ALA A 113 1.41 9.86 -11.72
N ALA A 114 0.62 10.91 -11.98
CA ALA A 114 -0.44 10.87 -12.98
C ALA A 114 0.11 10.85 -14.42
N GLY A 115 -0.54 10.09 -15.30
CA GLY A 115 -0.31 10.15 -16.75
C GLY A 115 0.90 9.37 -17.27
N ASP A 116 1.88 9.02 -16.43
CA ASP A 116 3.00 8.16 -16.83
C ASP A 116 2.73 6.69 -16.45
N PRO A 117 2.65 5.75 -17.42
CA PRO A 117 2.46 4.33 -17.14
C PRO A 117 3.53 3.71 -16.23
N ARG A 118 4.74 4.28 -16.19
CA ARG A 118 5.83 3.83 -15.31
C ARG A 118 5.51 4.08 -13.83
N ASN A 119 4.69 5.11 -13.55
CA ASN A 119 4.33 5.53 -12.21
C ASN A 119 3.00 4.93 -11.72
N ARG A 120 2.33 4.09 -12.52
CA ARG A 120 1.01 3.52 -12.23
C ARG A 120 0.90 2.89 -10.84
N LEU A 121 1.93 2.19 -10.36
CA LEU A 121 1.90 1.53 -9.05
C LEU A 121 1.99 2.53 -7.89
N VAL A 122 2.77 3.59 -8.05
CA VAL A 122 2.87 4.67 -7.07
C VAL A 122 1.56 5.45 -7.05
N TYR A 123 1.01 5.74 -8.23
CA TYR A 123 -0.30 6.38 -8.37
C TYR A 123 -1.41 5.56 -7.67
N ALA A 124 -1.45 4.25 -7.89
CA ALA A 124 -2.41 3.36 -7.26
C ALA A 124 -2.29 3.35 -5.71
N ARG A 125 -1.07 3.33 -5.19
CA ARG A 125 -0.81 3.40 -3.74
C ARG A 125 -1.24 4.74 -3.16
N ALA A 126 -0.99 5.84 -3.86
CA ALA A 126 -1.43 7.17 -3.44
C ALA A 126 -2.97 7.27 -3.42
N LEU A 127 -3.66 6.71 -4.41
CA LEU A 127 -5.13 6.64 -4.42
C LEU A 127 -5.68 5.83 -3.25
N ARG A 128 -5.09 4.66 -2.95
CA ARG A 128 -5.46 3.87 -1.76
C ARG A 128 -5.24 4.67 -0.48
N PHE A 129 -4.14 5.41 -0.39
CA PHE A 129 -3.88 6.22 0.80
C PHE A 129 -4.87 7.39 0.94
N ARG A 130 -5.26 8.06 -0.16
CA ARG A 130 -6.36 9.05 -0.15
C ARG A 130 -7.68 8.43 0.32
N ALA A 131 -7.99 7.22 -0.13
CA ALA A 131 -9.17 6.48 0.30
C ALA A 131 -9.12 6.19 1.81
N HIS A 132 -7.96 5.77 2.32
CA HIS A 132 -7.76 5.56 3.76
C HIS A 132 -8.00 6.84 4.58
N LEU A 133 -7.48 7.99 4.15
CA LEU A 133 -7.75 9.27 4.81
C LEU A 133 -9.23 9.64 4.81
N SER A 134 -9.95 9.33 3.72
CA SER A 134 -11.40 9.58 3.62
C SER A 134 -12.18 8.71 4.62
N ILE A 135 -11.79 7.44 4.79
CA ILE A 135 -12.37 6.54 5.79
C ILE A 135 -12.15 7.10 7.21
N LEU A 136 -10.93 7.56 7.54
CA LEU A 136 -10.63 8.13 8.85
C LEU A 136 -11.43 9.42 9.14
N ARG A 137 -11.85 10.14 8.10
CA ARG A 137 -12.73 11.31 8.19
C ARG A 137 -14.22 10.98 8.26
N TRP A 138 -14.60 9.70 8.27
CA TRP A 138 -15.99 9.26 8.18
C TRP A 138 -16.66 9.67 6.86
N GLU A 139 -15.88 9.71 5.78
CA GLU A 139 -16.32 9.96 4.40
C GLU A 139 -16.09 8.70 3.53
N PRO A 140 -16.67 7.53 3.89
CA PRO A 140 -16.37 6.27 3.20
C PRO A 140 -16.89 6.22 1.76
N ASP A 141 -17.90 7.01 1.40
CA ASP A 141 -18.42 7.10 0.03
C ASP A 141 -17.37 7.63 -0.96
N ASP A 142 -16.50 8.54 -0.50
CA ASP A 142 -15.41 9.10 -1.31
C ASP A 142 -14.27 8.08 -1.50
N ALA A 143 -14.15 7.08 -0.62
CA ALA A 143 -13.11 6.05 -0.69
C ALA A 143 -13.35 5.05 -1.84
N VAL A 144 -14.60 4.73 -2.17
CA VAL A 144 -14.97 3.76 -3.21
C VAL A 144 -14.42 4.14 -4.60
N PRO A 145 -14.70 5.32 -5.18
CA PRO A 145 -14.20 5.68 -6.51
C PRO A 145 -12.67 5.72 -6.57
N LEU A 146 -12.00 6.09 -5.47
CA LEU A 146 -10.55 6.10 -5.37
C LEU A 146 -9.96 4.70 -5.43
N LEU A 147 -10.53 3.75 -4.69
CA LEU A 147 -10.06 2.36 -4.67
C LEU A 147 -10.35 1.64 -6.00
N LEU A 148 -11.50 1.89 -6.61
CA LEU A 148 -11.81 1.36 -7.96
C LEU A 148 -10.82 1.90 -8.99
N ARG A 149 -10.48 3.19 -8.92
CA ARG A 149 -9.45 3.78 -9.78
C ARG A 149 -8.07 3.18 -9.51
N ALA A 150 -7.73 2.90 -8.26
CA ALA A 150 -6.48 2.24 -7.90
C ALA A 150 -6.40 0.82 -8.48
N LEU A 151 -7.50 0.05 -8.45
CA LEU A 151 -7.58 -1.28 -9.07
C LEU A 151 -7.28 -1.27 -10.56
N GLN A 152 -7.82 -0.29 -11.30
CA GLN A 152 -7.56 -0.13 -12.74
C GLN A 152 -6.07 0.04 -13.08
N GLN A 153 -5.27 0.56 -12.15
CA GLN A 153 -3.84 0.77 -12.36
C GLN A 153 -2.99 -0.49 -12.17
N VAL A 154 -3.54 -1.49 -11.46
CA VAL A 154 -2.87 -2.75 -11.12
C VAL A 154 -3.46 -3.94 -11.86
N GLU A 155 -4.11 -3.69 -13.01
CA GLU A 155 -4.62 -4.75 -13.89
C GLU A 155 -3.46 -5.62 -14.39
N GLY A 156 -3.42 -6.85 -13.88
CA GLY A 156 -2.36 -7.84 -14.10
C GLY A 156 -2.29 -8.87 -12.97
N ASN A 157 -1.71 -10.04 -13.25
CA ASN A 157 -1.52 -11.12 -12.27
C ASN A 157 -0.03 -11.37 -11.95
N ASP A 158 0.83 -10.38 -12.15
CA ASP A 158 2.27 -10.51 -12.05
C ASP A 158 2.92 -9.56 -11.01
N GLY A 159 3.94 -10.09 -10.32
CA GLY A 159 4.84 -9.33 -9.45
C GLY A 159 4.13 -8.56 -8.33
N PRO A 160 4.54 -7.32 -8.02
CA PRO A 160 3.95 -6.52 -6.93
C PRO A 160 2.51 -6.05 -7.22
N GLY A 161 2.04 -6.12 -8.47
CA GLY A 161 0.69 -5.68 -8.85
C GLY A 161 -0.40 -6.55 -8.24
N VAL A 162 -0.22 -7.87 -8.21
CA VAL A 162 -1.22 -8.79 -7.63
C VAL A 162 -1.38 -8.62 -6.11
N LEU A 163 -0.31 -8.26 -5.41
CA LEU A 163 -0.37 -7.95 -3.98
C LEU A 163 -1.12 -6.65 -3.71
N LEU A 164 -0.88 -5.62 -4.53
CA LEU A 164 -1.63 -4.37 -4.42
C LEU A 164 -3.10 -4.57 -4.74
N ARG A 165 -3.41 -5.37 -5.77
CA ARG A 165 -4.80 -5.73 -6.09
C ARG A 165 -5.49 -6.41 -4.92
N LEU A 166 -4.84 -7.39 -4.29
CA LEU A 166 -5.37 -8.05 -3.09
C LEU A 166 -5.65 -7.04 -1.96
N GLN A 167 -4.70 -6.14 -1.68
CA GLN A 167 -4.88 -5.10 -0.66
C GLN A 167 -6.05 -4.17 -0.97
N PHE A 168 -6.17 -3.72 -2.23
CA PHE A 168 -7.25 -2.82 -2.64
C PHE A 168 -8.62 -3.50 -2.56
N LEU A 169 -8.72 -4.78 -2.91
CA LEU A 169 -9.96 -5.56 -2.79
C LEU A 169 -10.40 -5.69 -1.34
N PHE A 170 -9.48 -5.95 -0.41
CA PHE A 170 -9.82 -5.96 1.02
C PHE A 170 -10.23 -4.58 1.53
N SER A 171 -9.52 -3.51 1.15
CA SER A 171 -9.94 -2.14 1.50
C SER A 171 -11.33 -1.81 0.94
N LEU A 172 -11.67 -2.25 -0.28
CA LEU A 172 -13.01 -2.09 -0.83
C LEU A 172 -14.06 -2.87 -0.04
N ALA A 173 -13.77 -4.12 0.31
CA ALA A 173 -14.70 -4.93 1.10
C ALA A 173 -15.01 -4.27 2.45
N GLU A 174 -13.98 -3.74 3.13
CA GLU A 174 -14.13 -2.99 4.39
C GLU A 174 -14.96 -1.72 4.23
N VAL A 175 -14.72 -0.95 3.17
CA VAL A 175 -15.52 0.24 2.86
C VAL A 175 -16.98 -0.14 2.59
N TYR A 176 -17.23 -1.17 1.79
CA TYR A 176 -18.58 -1.63 1.48
C TYR A 176 -19.34 -2.14 2.71
N VAL A 177 -18.65 -2.82 3.63
CA VAL A 177 -19.22 -3.15 4.95
C VAL A 177 -19.57 -1.88 5.73
N GLY A 178 -18.67 -0.88 5.75
CA GLY A 178 -18.88 0.37 6.47
C GLY A 178 -20.04 1.23 5.95
N ILE A 179 -20.36 1.15 4.66
CA ILE A 179 -21.51 1.84 4.04
C ILE A 179 -22.73 0.93 3.88
N ASP A 180 -22.74 -0.22 4.55
CA ASP A 180 -23.89 -1.13 4.59
C ASP A 180 -24.32 -1.66 3.21
N ASP A 181 -23.33 -1.98 2.36
CA ASP A 181 -23.50 -2.64 1.06
C ASP A 181 -22.92 -4.06 1.06
N PRO A 182 -23.61 -5.03 1.71
CA PRO A 182 -23.10 -6.40 1.85
C PRO A 182 -22.90 -7.10 0.50
N LYS A 183 -23.70 -6.75 -0.52
CA LYS A 183 -23.60 -7.33 -1.87
C LYS A 183 -22.27 -6.97 -2.54
N ARG A 184 -21.89 -5.68 -2.54
CA ARG A 184 -20.61 -5.24 -3.11
C ARG A 184 -19.43 -5.67 -2.25
N ALA A 185 -19.58 -5.71 -0.92
CA ALA A 185 -18.57 -6.26 -0.04
C ALA A 185 -18.24 -7.73 -0.39
N ARG A 186 -19.27 -8.57 -0.54
CA ARG A 186 -19.11 -9.99 -0.88
C ARG A 186 -18.45 -10.19 -2.24
N ALA A 187 -18.79 -9.36 -3.24
CA ALA A 187 -18.15 -9.39 -4.55
C ALA A 187 -16.64 -9.09 -4.47
N ALA A 188 -16.24 -8.08 -3.68
CA ALA A 188 -14.84 -7.74 -3.47
C ALA A 188 -14.07 -8.86 -2.75
N VAL A 189 -14.66 -9.47 -1.72
CA VAL A 189 -14.07 -10.63 -1.02
C VAL A 189 -13.90 -11.83 -1.95
N ALA A 190 -14.92 -12.14 -2.77
CA ALA A 190 -14.85 -13.24 -3.73
C ALA A 190 -13.70 -13.07 -4.73
N GLU A 191 -13.48 -11.84 -5.23
CA GLU A 191 -12.37 -11.54 -6.11
C GLU A 191 -11.01 -11.66 -5.39
N ALA A 192 -10.92 -11.21 -4.13
CA ALA A 192 -9.71 -11.38 -3.32
C ALA A 192 -9.38 -12.87 -3.12
N VAL A 193 -10.38 -13.68 -2.78
CA VAL A 193 -10.24 -15.15 -2.64
C VAL A 193 -9.81 -15.80 -3.95
N ALA A 194 -10.29 -15.33 -5.11
CA ALA A 194 -9.84 -15.82 -6.40
C ALA A 194 -8.34 -15.57 -6.63
N LEU A 195 -7.81 -14.42 -6.20
CA LEU A 195 -6.36 -14.16 -6.25
C LEU A 195 -5.57 -15.12 -5.35
N LEU A 196 -6.06 -15.38 -4.14
CA LEU A 196 -5.44 -16.31 -3.18
C LEU A 196 -5.44 -17.75 -3.67
N ASN A 197 -6.46 -18.16 -4.42
CA ASN A 197 -6.57 -19.52 -4.98
C ASN A 197 -5.90 -19.66 -6.36
N GLY A 198 -5.53 -18.55 -7.00
CA GLY A 198 -4.89 -18.54 -8.31
C GLY A 198 -3.46 -18.00 -8.24
N PRO A 199 -3.19 -16.78 -8.69
CA PRO A 199 -1.83 -16.22 -8.79
C PRO A 199 -1.00 -16.25 -7.50
N LEU A 200 -1.64 -16.18 -6.32
CA LEU A 200 -0.97 -16.16 -5.02
C LEU A 200 -0.94 -17.52 -4.31
N ALA A 201 -1.45 -18.58 -4.93
CA ALA A 201 -1.65 -19.88 -4.27
C ALA A 201 -0.36 -20.50 -3.69
N THR A 202 0.82 -20.14 -4.23
CA THR A 202 2.12 -20.62 -3.73
C THR A 202 2.67 -19.80 -2.56
N GLU A 203 2.15 -18.60 -2.30
CA GLU A 203 2.59 -17.71 -1.23
C GLU A 203 1.87 -18.02 0.08
N LYS A 204 2.22 -19.16 0.71
CA LYS A 204 1.50 -19.73 1.87
C LYS A 204 1.12 -18.73 2.97
N ALA A 205 2.03 -17.83 3.34
CA ALA A 205 1.77 -16.83 4.38
C ALA A 205 0.68 -15.83 3.96
N ILE A 206 0.77 -15.33 2.72
CA ILE A 206 -0.21 -14.40 2.13
C ILE A 206 -1.57 -15.08 2.02
N VAL A 207 -1.58 -16.35 1.58
CA VAL A 207 -2.81 -17.15 1.49
C VAL A 207 -3.46 -17.35 2.84
N ALA A 208 -2.69 -17.72 3.86
CA ALA A 208 -3.23 -17.96 5.20
C ALA A 208 -3.87 -16.69 5.78
N GLN A 209 -3.17 -15.56 5.73
CA GLN A 209 -3.70 -14.30 6.26
C GLN A 209 -4.84 -13.74 5.42
N GLY A 210 -4.72 -13.78 4.10
CA GLY A 210 -5.78 -13.34 3.20
C GLY A 210 -7.07 -14.13 3.43
N ARG A 211 -6.98 -15.45 3.65
CA ARG A 211 -8.16 -16.27 3.99
C ARG A 211 -8.74 -15.93 5.36
N SER A 212 -7.89 -15.65 6.35
CA SER A 212 -8.35 -15.19 7.67
C SER A 212 -9.13 -13.87 7.56
N ARG A 213 -8.60 -12.88 6.82
CA ARG A 213 -9.26 -11.59 6.59
C ARG A 213 -10.56 -11.75 5.80
N ALA A 214 -10.57 -12.60 4.77
CA ALA A 214 -11.78 -12.93 4.01
C ALA A 214 -12.86 -13.53 4.91
N ALA A 215 -12.53 -14.55 5.70
CA ALA A 215 -13.48 -15.19 6.61
C ALA A 215 -14.03 -14.23 7.69
N TYR A 216 -13.17 -13.37 8.24
CA TYR A 216 -13.61 -12.32 9.17
C TYR A 216 -14.59 -11.34 8.51
N THR A 217 -14.29 -10.91 7.29
CA THR A 217 -15.16 -9.98 6.54
C THR A 217 -16.49 -10.63 6.17
N GLU A 218 -16.48 -11.90 5.74
CA GLU A 218 -17.70 -12.68 5.45
C GLU A 218 -18.59 -12.80 6.67
N ALA A 219 -18.04 -13.06 7.86
CA ALA A 219 -18.81 -13.12 9.10
C ALA A 219 -19.53 -11.78 9.42
N ILE A 220 -18.92 -10.64 9.10
CA ILE A 220 -19.56 -9.33 9.27
C ILE A 220 -20.67 -9.15 8.23
N ILE A 221 -20.43 -9.51 6.97
CA ILE A 221 -21.42 -9.43 5.89
C ILE A 221 -22.66 -10.27 6.24
N ASP A 222 -22.47 -11.51 6.69
CA ASP A 222 -23.58 -12.40 7.08
C ASP A 222 -24.41 -11.80 8.23
N SER A 223 -23.76 -11.14 9.19
CA SER A 223 -24.43 -10.43 10.29
C SER A 223 -25.26 -9.24 9.79
N LEU A 224 -24.73 -8.44 8.85
CA LEU A 224 -25.47 -7.33 8.25
C LEU A 224 -26.71 -7.83 7.50
N GLU A 225 -26.54 -8.85 6.65
CA GLU A 225 -27.66 -9.45 5.89
C GLU A 225 -28.74 -10.02 6.82
N ALA A 226 -28.35 -10.63 7.95
CA ALA A 226 -29.30 -11.15 8.94
C ALA A 226 -30.10 -10.04 9.66
N ASN A 227 -29.55 -8.84 9.82
CA ASN A 227 -30.24 -7.70 10.42
C ASN A 227 -31.20 -6.99 9.45
N HIS A 228 -31.10 -7.28 8.15
CA HIS A 228 -31.87 -6.67 7.07
C HIS A 228 -33.01 -7.57 6.54
N GLY A 229 -33.09 -8.81 7.01
CA GLY A 229 -34.15 -9.78 6.70
C GLY A 229 -35.26 -9.81 7.75
#